data_AF-A0A8E3APN3-F1
#
_entry.id   AF-A0A8E3APN3-F1
#
_cell.length_a   1.000
_cell.length_b   1.000
_cell.length_c   1.000
_cell.angle_alpha   90.00
_cell.angle_beta   90.00
_cell.angle_gamma   90.00
#
_symmetry.space_group_name_H-M   'P 1'
#
loop_
_entity.id
_entity.type
_entity.pdbx_description
1 polymer ?
#
loop_
_entity_poly.entity_id
_entity_poly.type
_entity_poly.pdbx_seq_one_letter_code
_entity_poly.pdbx_strand_id
1 'polypeptide(L)'
;MPPRLTAMPPRLAAPAPRIGAVPGDARAQDRERDRVKPWRAWYRTARWSRLRRKILARAGYVCEQTGVALVGRAPAPDSAVIDHIRPHRGDPALFWDEDNLQAVSKAWHDGAKQRAERAAGD
;
A
#
# COMPACT_ATOMS: atom_id res chain seq x y z
N MET A 1 -16.19 -41.89 -41.72
CA MET A 1 -16.05 -41.15 -40.45
C MET A 1 -16.22 -39.67 -40.75
N PRO A 2 -17.22 -38.96 -40.20
CA PRO A 2 -17.32 -37.52 -40.44
C PRO A 2 -16.30 -36.75 -39.59
N PRO A 3 -15.71 -35.65 -40.09
CA PRO A 3 -14.79 -34.84 -39.31
C PRO A 3 -15.54 -34.06 -38.22
N ARG A 4 -14.96 -34.04 -37.01
CA ARG A 4 -15.42 -33.24 -35.88
C ARG A 4 -15.11 -31.76 -36.14
N LEU A 5 -16.14 -30.91 -36.13
CA LEU A 5 -15.98 -29.46 -36.15
C LEU A 5 -15.47 -28.98 -34.77
N THR A 6 -14.34 -28.28 -34.74
CA THR A 6 -13.84 -27.55 -33.57
C THR A 6 -14.56 -26.21 -33.44
N ALA A 7 -15.16 -25.96 -32.28
CA ALA A 7 -15.83 -24.69 -31.98
C ALA A 7 -14.81 -23.53 -31.88
N MET A 8 -15.14 -22.38 -32.47
CA MET A 8 -14.33 -21.17 -32.38
C MET A 8 -14.38 -20.58 -30.97
N PRO A 9 -13.26 -19.99 -30.47
CA PRO A 9 -13.26 -19.30 -29.19
C PRO A 9 -14.11 -18.01 -29.25
N PRO A 10 -14.79 -17.63 -28.16
CA PRO A 10 -15.59 -16.42 -28.12
C PRO A 10 -14.70 -15.18 -28.27
N ARG A 11 -15.10 -14.28 -29.18
CA ARG A 11 -14.39 -13.03 -29.53
C ARG A 11 -14.67 -11.85 -28.57
N LEU A 12 -15.43 -12.05 -27.51
CA LEU A 12 -15.83 -10.98 -26.58
C LEU A 12 -15.28 -11.27 -25.18
N ALA A 13 -14.49 -10.34 -24.65
CA ALA A 13 -14.12 -10.33 -23.24
C ALA A 13 -15.36 -10.04 -22.39
N ALA A 14 -15.50 -10.74 -21.26
CA ALA A 14 -16.61 -10.51 -20.33
C ALA A 14 -16.56 -9.04 -19.84
N PRO A 15 -17.71 -8.34 -19.79
CA PRO A 15 -17.74 -6.96 -19.33
C PRO A 15 -17.31 -6.90 -17.86
N ALA A 16 -16.58 -5.84 -17.50
CA ALA A 16 -16.31 -5.53 -16.11
C ALA A 16 -17.63 -5.40 -15.33
N PRO A 17 -17.70 -5.88 -14.08
CA PRO A 17 -18.91 -5.80 -13.28
C PRO A 17 -19.34 -4.33 -13.12
N ARG A 18 -20.58 -4.03 -13.53
CA ARG A 18 -21.17 -2.69 -13.48
C ARG A 18 -21.85 -2.36 -12.14
N ILE A 19 -21.99 -3.37 -11.28
CA ILE A 19 -22.59 -3.23 -9.95
C ILE A 19 -21.42 -3.13 -8.95
N GLY A 20 -21.37 -2.02 -8.21
CA GLY A 20 -20.41 -1.84 -7.12
C GLY A 20 -20.53 -2.94 -6.07
N ALA A 21 -19.48 -3.14 -5.27
CA ALA A 21 -19.47 -4.16 -4.23
C ALA A 21 -20.69 -4.01 -3.30
N VAL A 22 -21.35 -5.14 -2.99
CA VAL A 22 -22.51 -5.17 -2.08
C VAL A 22 -22.09 -4.56 -0.73
N PRO A 23 -22.80 -3.52 -0.23
CA PRO A 23 -22.59 -3.02 1.12
C PRO A 23 -22.86 -4.15 2.13
N GLY A 24 -21.86 -4.58 2.90
CA GLY A 24 -22.03 -5.59 3.95
C GLY A 24 -20.98 -6.72 3.99
N ASP A 25 -20.22 -6.96 2.91
CA ASP A 25 -19.17 -8.00 2.91
C ASP A 25 -17.74 -7.41 2.86
N ALA A 26 -17.37 -6.69 3.92
CA ALA A 26 -16.03 -6.14 4.08
C ALA A 26 -14.93 -7.22 4.02
N ARG A 27 -15.24 -8.47 4.41
CA ARG A 27 -14.30 -9.59 4.36
C ARG A 27 -14.02 -10.04 2.92
N ALA A 28 -15.03 -10.14 2.06
CA ALA A 28 -14.81 -10.41 0.64
C ALA A 28 -14.02 -9.29 -0.05
N GLN A 29 -14.33 -8.04 0.29
CA GLN A 29 -13.59 -6.88 -0.24
C GLN A 29 -12.11 -6.89 0.18
N ASP A 30 -11.81 -7.25 1.42
CA ASP A 30 -10.42 -7.37 1.89
C ASP A 30 -9.67 -8.52 1.21
N ARG A 31 -10.31 -9.69 1.05
CA ARG A 31 -9.75 -10.82 0.29
C ARG A 31 -9.43 -10.44 -1.16
N GLU A 32 -10.34 -9.74 -1.83
CA GLU A 32 -10.12 -9.29 -3.21
C GLU A 32 -8.99 -8.26 -3.29
N ARG A 33 -8.89 -7.34 -2.32
CA ARG A 33 -7.76 -6.38 -2.25
C ARG A 33 -6.42 -7.08 -2.04
N ASP A 34 -6.38 -8.10 -1.18
CA ASP A 34 -5.19 -8.91 -0.96
C ASP A 34 -4.83 -9.72 -2.21
N ARG A 35 -5.82 -10.21 -2.97
CA ARG A 35 -5.60 -10.89 -4.25
C ARG A 35 -5.01 -9.97 -5.32
N VAL A 36 -5.55 -8.75 -5.45
CA VAL A 36 -5.09 -7.76 -6.44
C VAL A 36 -3.71 -7.18 -6.07
N LYS A 37 -3.43 -7.04 -4.76
CA LYS A 37 -2.17 -6.47 -4.24
C LYS A 37 -1.54 -7.43 -3.22
N PRO A 38 -0.94 -8.55 -3.66
CA PRO A 38 -0.42 -9.58 -2.75
C PRO A 38 0.65 -9.06 -1.80
N TRP A 39 1.39 -8.01 -2.20
CA TRP A 39 2.38 -7.34 -1.35
C TRP A 39 1.79 -6.72 -0.08
N ARG A 40 0.46 -6.55 0.04
CA ARG A 40 -0.18 -6.13 1.30
C ARG A 40 0.13 -7.09 2.45
N ALA A 41 0.34 -8.37 2.14
CA ALA A 41 0.74 -9.37 3.11
C ALA A 41 2.08 -9.02 3.78
N TRP A 42 3.00 -8.33 3.09
CA TRP A 42 4.30 -7.98 3.65
C TRP A 42 4.21 -7.09 4.88
N TYR A 43 3.23 -6.17 4.95
CA TYR A 43 3.00 -5.32 6.11
C TYR A 43 2.60 -6.11 7.38
N ARG A 44 2.14 -7.37 7.24
CA ARG A 44 1.77 -8.25 8.36
C ARG A 44 2.91 -9.16 8.83
N THR A 45 4.07 -9.11 8.16
CA THR A 45 5.19 -9.99 8.47
C THR A 45 6.01 -9.51 9.67
N ALA A 46 6.65 -10.45 10.37
CA ALA A 46 7.63 -10.12 11.42
C ALA A 46 8.82 -9.32 10.87
N ARG A 47 9.21 -9.54 9.60
CA ARG A 47 10.24 -8.78 8.90
C ARG A 47 9.87 -7.30 8.84
N TRP A 48 8.66 -6.98 8.43
CA TRP A 48 8.17 -5.60 8.41
C TRP A 48 8.13 -4.99 9.81
N SER A 49 7.64 -5.72 10.81
CA SER A 49 7.62 -5.23 12.20
C SER A 49 9.02 -4.88 12.73
N ARG A 50 10.03 -5.70 12.41
CA ARG A 50 11.43 -5.43 12.77
C ARG A 50 12.00 -4.23 12.02
N LEU A 51 11.78 -4.17 10.71
CA LEU A 51 12.21 -3.06 9.86
C LEU A 51 11.61 -1.73 10.33
N ARG A 52 10.29 -1.71 10.59
CA ARG A 52 9.60 -0.55 11.15
C ARG A 52 10.26 -0.04 12.43
N ARG A 53 10.58 -0.93 13.38
CA ARG A 53 11.27 -0.53 14.62
C ARG A 53 12.66 0.05 14.34
N LYS A 54 13.40 -0.54 13.39
CA LYS A 54 14.73 -0.05 12.99
C LYS A 54 14.66 1.36 12.42
N ILE A 55 13.73 1.64 11.50
CA ILE A 55 13.57 2.97 10.89
C ILE A 55 13.15 4.01 11.95
N LEU A 56 12.22 3.66 12.85
CA LEU A 56 11.82 4.57 13.95
C LEU A 56 12.99 4.88 14.89
N ALA A 57 13.81 3.89 15.23
CA ALA A 57 14.99 4.09 16.07
C ALA A 57 16.05 4.96 15.35
N ARG A 58 16.29 4.73 14.05
CA ARG A 58 17.18 5.56 13.21
C ARG A 58 16.75 7.02 13.21
N ALA A 59 15.45 7.27 13.09
CA ALA A 59 14.88 8.62 13.10
C ALA A 59 14.73 9.21 14.51
N GLY A 60 15.18 8.53 15.58
CA GLY A 60 15.04 9.01 16.95
C GLY A 60 13.59 9.20 17.41
N TYR A 61 12.63 8.49 16.80
CA TYR A 61 11.19 8.69 17.01
C TYR A 61 10.73 10.12 16.71
N VAL A 62 11.33 10.77 15.71
CA VAL A 62 10.95 12.11 15.23
C VAL A 62 10.55 12.02 13.76
N CYS A 63 9.55 12.81 13.36
CA CYS A 63 9.12 12.94 11.98
C CYS A 63 10.26 13.56 11.16
N GLU A 64 10.79 12.83 10.19
CA GLU A 64 11.91 13.28 9.34
C GLU A 64 11.56 14.50 8.47
N GLN A 65 10.26 14.78 8.30
CA GLN A 65 9.76 15.87 7.45
C GLN A 65 9.37 17.12 8.24
N THR A 66 9.02 17.00 9.53
CA THR A 66 8.48 18.12 10.31
C THR A 66 9.13 18.32 11.68
N GLY A 67 9.97 17.39 12.14
CA GLY A 67 10.60 17.46 13.48
C GLY A 67 9.66 17.14 14.65
N VAL A 68 8.39 16.77 14.40
CA VAL A 68 7.43 16.42 15.46
C VAL A 68 7.76 15.05 16.07
N ALA A 69 7.68 14.93 17.39
CA ALA A 69 7.86 13.67 18.10
C ALA A 69 6.76 12.65 17.72
N LEU A 70 7.16 11.41 17.45
CA LEU A 70 6.29 10.31 17.01
C LEU A 70 5.84 9.45 18.20
N VAL A 71 5.18 10.07 19.17
CA VAL A 71 4.82 9.46 20.46
C VAL A 71 3.35 9.02 20.53
N GLY A 72 2.52 9.50 19.60
CA GLY A 72 1.09 9.26 19.58
C GLY A 72 0.71 7.80 19.33
N ARG A 73 -0.36 7.33 19.97
CA ARG A 73 -1.01 6.06 19.63
C ARG A 73 -1.82 6.24 18.34
N ALA A 74 -1.66 5.34 17.37
CA ALA A 74 -2.48 5.38 16.15
C ALA A 74 -3.99 5.34 16.50
N PRO A 75 -4.83 6.18 15.86
CA PRO A 75 -4.55 7.04 14.70
C PRO A 75 -4.28 8.53 15.05
N ALA A 76 -3.64 8.85 16.17
CA ALA A 76 -3.35 10.24 16.53
C ALA A 76 -2.49 10.97 15.47
N PRO A 77 -2.59 12.30 15.33
CA PRO A 77 -1.84 13.08 14.33
C PRO A 77 -0.32 12.90 14.41
N ASP A 78 0.20 12.73 15.62
CA ASP A 78 1.60 12.50 16.00
C ASP A 78 1.95 11.01 16.09
N SER A 79 1.07 10.09 15.68
CA SER A 79 1.39 8.68 15.60
C SER A 79 2.34 8.37 14.45
N ALA A 80 3.25 7.43 14.68
CA ALA A 80 4.31 7.10 13.73
C ALA A 80 3.80 6.31 12.52
N VAL A 81 4.15 6.75 11.31
CA VAL A 81 3.95 6.03 10.05
C VAL A 81 5.31 5.82 9.39
N ILE A 82 5.51 4.65 8.77
CA ILE A 82 6.68 4.40 7.93
C ILE A 82 6.22 4.55 6.49
N ASP A 83 6.73 5.57 5.83
CA ASP A 83 6.39 5.92 4.46
C ASP A 83 7.47 5.47 3.48
N HIS A 84 7.04 4.98 2.32
CA HIS A 84 7.93 4.72 1.19
C HIS A 84 8.15 6.01 0.41
N ILE A 85 9.38 6.51 0.36
CA ILE A 85 9.77 7.72 -0.39
C ILE A 85 9.43 7.53 -1.87
N ARG A 86 9.90 6.44 -2.47
CA ARG A 86 9.49 5.97 -3.80
C ARG A 86 8.42 4.87 -3.64
N PRO A 87 7.23 5.01 -4.26
CA PRO A 87 6.20 3.99 -4.18
C PRO A 87 6.69 2.65 -4.74
N HIS A 88 6.69 1.61 -3.91
CA HIS A 88 7.24 0.32 -4.30
C HIS A 88 6.41 -0.42 -5.36
N ARG A 89 5.10 -0.17 -5.48
CA ARG A 89 4.21 -0.77 -6.51
C ARG A 89 4.29 -2.30 -6.68
N GLY A 90 4.64 -3.01 -5.61
CA GLY A 90 4.84 -4.46 -5.62
C GLY A 90 6.28 -4.93 -5.88
N ASP A 91 7.22 -4.02 -6.14
CA ASP A 91 8.65 -4.30 -6.18
C ASP A 91 9.18 -4.61 -4.77
N PRO A 92 9.69 -5.82 -4.51
CA PRO A 92 10.27 -6.17 -3.22
C PRO A 92 11.54 -5.35 -2.90
N ALA A 93 12.36 -5.00 -3.88
CA ALA A 93 13.59 -4.26 -3.65
C ALA A 93 13.27 -2.90 -3.04
N LEU A 94 12.35 -2.15 -3.65
CA LEU A 94 11.87 -0.87 -3.13
C LEU A 94 11.09 -0.99 -1.81
N PHE A 95 10.39 -2.11 -1.58
CA PHE A 95 9.62 -2.29 -0.36
C PHE A 95 10.50 -2.47 0.88
N TRP A 96 11.60 -3.23 0.71
CA TRP A 96 12.50 -3.61 1.80
C TRP A 96 13.74 -2.73 1.93
N ASP A 97 13.98 -1.82 0.97
CA ASP A 97 15.06 -0.85 0.98
C ASP A 97 14.89 0.16 2.12
N GLU A 98 15.84 0.15 3.06
CA GLU A 98 15.84 1.03 4.24
C GLU A 98 16.03 2.51 3.87
N ASP A 99 16.75 2.78 2.78
CA ASP A 99 17.00 4.13 2.29
C ASP A 99 15.79 4.69 1.53
N ASN A 100 14.87 3.80 1.12
CA ASN A 100 13.58 4.17 0.56
C ASN A 100 12.48 4.37 1.62
N LEU A 101 12.80 4.23 2.91
CA LEU A 101 11.85 4.35 4.01
C LEU A 101 12.14 5.56 4.88
N GLN A 102 11.09 6.27 5.26
CA GLN A 102 11.15 7.41 6.19
C GLN A 102 10.09 7.30 7.29
N ALA A 103 10.43 7.75 8.49
CA ALA A 103 9.52 7.89 9.62
C ALA A 103 8.85 9.26 9.60
N VAL A 104 7.51 9.27 9.54
CA VAL A 104 6.71 10.49 9.45
C VAL A 104 5.52 10.43 10.39
N SER A 105 4.97 11.59 10.74
CA SER A 105 3.72 11.66 11.50
C SER A 105 2.54 11.31 10.60
N LYS A 106 1.48 10.74 11.17
CA LYS A 106 0.25 10.46 10.45
C LYS A 106 -0.34 11.71 9.79
N ALA A 107 -0.28 12.86 10.47
CA ALA A 107 -0.75 14.13 9.92
C ALA A 107 0.00 14.53 8.63
N TRP A 108 1.33 14.38 8.60
CA TRP A 108 2.12 14.64 7.41
C TRP A 108 1.83 13.62 6.32
N HIS A 109 1.80 12.33 6.67
CA HIS A 109 1.54 11.25 5.72
C HIS A 109 0.19 11.40 5.01
N ASP A 110 -0.88 11.70 5.74
CA ASP A 110 -2.22 11.78 5.17
C ASP A 110 -2.43 13.10 4.39
N GLY A 111 -1.77 14.19 4.80
CA GLY A 111 -2.00 15.52 4.23
C GLY A 111 -0.93 16.01 3.24
N ALA A 112 0.34 15.96 3.62
CA ALA A 112 1.44 16.59 2.88
C ALA A 112 1.91 15.73 1.69
N LYS A 113 1.94 14.40 1.84
CA LYS A 113 2.31 13.49 0.73
C LYS A 113 1.35 13.66 -0.46
N GLN A 114 0.05 13.71 -0.21
CA GLN A 114 -0.94 13.95 -1.27
C GLN A 114 -0.80 15.32 -1.95
N ARG A 115 -0.26 16.33 -1.26
CA ARG A 115 0.00 17.66 -1.84
C ARG A 115 1.30 17.68 -2.65
N ALA A 116 2.36 17.06 -2.14
CA ALA A 116 3.63 16.93 -2.86
C ALA A 116 3.48 16.14 -4.16
N GLU A 117 2.68 15.05 -4.16
CA GLU A 117 2.38 14.26 -5.36
C GLU A 117 1.57 15.05 -6.41
N ARG A 118 0.78 16.06 -6.01
CA ARG A 118 0.05 16.94 -6.95
C ARG A 118 0.93 18.04 -7.52
N ALA A 119 1.90 18.54 -6.75
CA ALA A 119 2.80 19.62 -7.17
C ALA A 119 3.95 19.14 -8.07
N ALA A 120 4.35 17.87 -8.00
CA ALA A 120 5.38 17.28 -8.84
C ALA A 120 4.88 16.79 -10.23
N GLY A 121 3.64 17.15 -10.60
CA GLY A 121 2.98 16.75 -11.84
C GLY A 121 2.88 17.86 -12.91
N ASP A 122 3.59 18.97 -12.73
CA ASP A 122 3.77 20.06 -13.72
C ASP A 122 5.15 19.99 -14.38
#